data_AF-E3N3G7-F1
#
_entry.id   AF-E3N3G7-F1
#
_cell.length_a   1.000
_cell.length_b   1.000
_cell.length_c   1.000
_cell.angle_alpha   90.00
_cell.angle_beta   90.00
_cell.angle_gamma   90.00
#
_symmetry.space_group_name_H-M   'P 1'
#
loop_
_entity.id
_entity.type
_entity.pdbx_description
1 polymer ?
#
loop_
_entity_poly.entity_id
_entity_poly.type
_entity_poly.pdbx_seq_one_letter_code
_entity_poly.pdbx_strand_id
1 'polypeptide(L)'
;MSSPFPLLRLPGVILCEVFKSLNIGEKIKLSLCSKKTSAQINSARLYSQKVIVDLGRLYQKLEVSSEINKDAFEVINCSYSGAISDPKMQLCRIAGFTVPVIFFDEGITTFWKNHQEGFLTVIKHLLKMFQCKFSIYNAYNSDLLQPIIFELFDLQVEFQKLTIYLKGSKDELIFWNQISNKLELVEDLELSSILKPDFIPVFNSWPQKIGIIRSDWFSLEYLFACTCTTIELGWSHLGMKDLNTVLKNWKAGGFPNLEYLYVEGQNIENNGTVNWSRMVIQTDDGSKKATIDIRYNRIKIINLSFCSKKISTQIYNARLYSQKVIIDVDCLNCKIRVHSKNEKDIFEISTYSDSGKCLNTNVQQFSIAGCTVRVIPIPTRIKTLWKNYREGFLTVIHYLLKMFQCKISISIGYYDSALYQPTIAMLFDLQQEFKTFDIKLEESEDRQLLWNQISNNLGLVENLSISSVTEPGFCPVFASWPQKISIINSVAFTLEHLLECTCTTIELGWSHLEMKDLNTVLKNWKAGGFPNLKYLYVEGQNIQNNGTMNWSRMVIQTDDGSKKATIDIRFNRIKMYVTPFD
;
A
#
# COMPACT_ATOMS: atom_id res chain seq x y z
N MET A 1 36.20 23.36 5.81
CA MET A 1 34.80 23.18 6.26
C MET A 1 33.90 23.88 5.25
N SER A 2 32.96 23.18 4.62
CA SER A 2 31.98 23.78 3.71
C SER A 2 31.08 24.75 4.47
N SER A 3 30.78 25.91 3.89
CA SER A 3 29.85 26.87 4.49
C SER A 3 28.48 26.21 4.72
N PRO A 4 27.85 26.38 5.90
CA PRO A 4 26.55 25.80 6.18
C PRO A 4 25.50 26.30 5.18
N PHE A 5 24.72 25.38 4.61
CA PHE A 5 23.69 25.70 3.62
C PHE A 5 22.56 26.50 4.30
N PRO A 6 22.18 27.69 3.78
CA PRO A 6 21.21 28.55 4.44
C PRO A 6 19.78 28.08 4.15
N LEU A 7 19.38 26.97 4.76
CA LEU A 7 18.09 26.29 4.54
C LEU A 7 16.89 27.26 4.59
N LEU A 8 16.86 28.17 5.57
CA LEU A 8 15.75 29.12 5.77
C LEU A 8 15.73 30.30 4.77
N ARG A 9 16.68 30.37 3.83
CA ARG A 9 16.69 31.34 2.72
C ARG A 9 16.13 30.76 1.42
N LEU A 10 15.74 29.48 1.40
CA LEU A 10 15.11 28.88 0.24
C LEU A 10 13.74 29.49 -0.06
N PRO A 11 13.31 29.52 -1.34
CA PRO A 11 11.93 29.81 -1.71
C PRO A 11 10.95 28.88 -1.00
N GLY A 12 9.78 29.41 -0.62
CA GLY A 12 8.81 28.69 0.22
C GLY A 12 8.41 27.31 -0.32
N VAL A 13 8.26 27.16 -1.64
CA VAL A 13 7.91 25.88 -2.28
C VAL A 13 9.02 24.83 -2.09
N ILE A 14 10.27 25.21 -2.31
CA ILE A 14 11.43 24.31 -2.15
C ILE A 14 11.61 23.97 -0.67
N LEU A 15 11.43 24.95 0.22
CA LEU A 15 11.51 24.75 1.66
C LEU A 15 10.42 23.75 2.14
N CYS A 16 9.22 23.81 1.57
CA CYS A 16 8.17 22.83 1.84
C CYS A 16 8.58 21.42 1.39
N GLU A 17 9.14 21.24 0.18
CA GLU A 17 9.64 19.93 -0.27
C GLU A 17 10.75 19.38 0.64
N VAL A 18 11.66 20.24 1.10
CA VAL A 18 12.68 19.83 2.07
C VAL A 18 12.01 19.37 3.37
N PHE A 19 11.05 20.12 3.92
CA PHE A 19 10.34 19.70 5.13
C PHE A 19 9.56 18.40 4.96
N LYS A 20 9.04 18.08 3.76
CA LYS A 20 8.41 16.78 3.51
C LYS A 20 9.42 15.64 3.61
N SER A 21 10.63 15.85 3.10
CA SER A 21 11.67 14.83 3.06
C SER A 21 12.26 14.48 4.44
N LEU A 22 12.11 15.38 5.41
CA LEU A 22 12.58 15.18 6.78
C LEU A 22 11.76 14.11 7.53
N ASN A 23 12.44 13.33 8.35
CA ASN A 23 11.79 12.42 9.29
C ASN A 23 11.14 13.18 10.46
N ILE A 24 10.35 12.47 11.28
CA ILE A 24 9.60 13.05 12.41
C ILE A 24 10.55 13.72 13.41
N GLY A 25 11.64 13.05 13.77
CA GLY A 25 12.62 13.57 14.72
C GLY A 25 13.30 14.84 14.23
N GLU A 26 13.68 14.90 12.96
CA GLU A 26 14.25 16.08 12.31
C GLU A 26 13.26 17.26 12.30
N LYS A 27 11.98 17.00 12.00
CA LYS A 27 10.92 18.01 12.07
C LYS A 27 10.75 18.58 13.48
N ILE A 28 10.75 17.71 14.49
CA ILE A 28 10.67 18.12 15.90
C ILE A 28 11.90 18.96 16.27
N LYS A 29 13.12 18.45 16.02
CA LYS A 29 14.38 19.15 16.29
C LYS A 29 14.42 20.52 15.62
N LEU A 30 14.07 20.64 14.33
CA LEU A 30 14.02 21.93 13.63
C LEU A 30 12.97 22.89 14.17
N SER A 31 11.82 22.38 14.63
CA SER A 31 10.77 23.21 15.21
C SER A 31 11.21 23.93 16.49
N LEU A 32 12.17 23.35 17.21
CA LEU A 32 12.70 23.89 18.46
C LEU A 32 13.76 24.99 18.25
N CYS A 33 14.35 25.07 17.05
CA CYS A 33 15.44 26.00 16.76
C CYS A 33 15.00 27.49 16.72
N SER A 34 13.81 27.80 16.18
CA SER A 34 13.33 29.19 16.13
C SER A 34 11.83 29.32 15.93
N LYS A 35 11.26 30.48 16.34
CA LYS A 35 9.86 30.83 16.08
C LYS A 35 9.51 30.81 14.59
N LYS A 36 10.42 31.31 13.75
CA LYS A 36 10.23 31.39 12.30
C LYS A 36 10.18 29.98 11.68
N THR A 37 11.10 29.11 12.06
CA THR A 37 11.14 27.71 11.60
C THR A 37 9.90 26.95 12.05
N SER A 38 9.51 27.08 13.33
CA SER A 38 8.27 26.48 13.85
C SER A 38 7.04 26.94 13.06
N ALA A 39 6.92 28.24 12.78
CA ALA A 39 5.82 28.77 11.97
C ALA A 39 5.82 28.22 10.54
N GLN A 40 6.99 28.07 9.93
CA GLN A 40 7.12 27.53 8.58
C GLN A 40 6.78 26.04 8.50
N ILE A 41 7.24 25.22 9.47
CA ILE A 41 6.85 23.81 9.60
C ILE A 41 5.33 23.69 9.80
N ASN A 42 4.77 24.54 10.68
CA ASN A 42 3.32 24.65 10.87
C ASN A 42 2.58 25.19 9.63
N SER A 43 3.22 25.86 8.67
CA SER A 43 2.56 26.30 7.44
C SER A 43 2.64 25.26 6.33
N ALA A 44 3.67 24.41 6.35
CA ALA A 44 3.87 23.30 5.42
C ALA A 44 2.96 22.08 5.70
N ARG A 45 1.90 22.28 6.51
CA ARG A 45 0.92 21.33 7.08
C ARG A 45 0.20 20.39 6.10
N LEU A 46 0.48 20.44 4.80
CA LEU A 46 -0.24 19.68 3.78
C LEU A 46 0.25 18.23 3.59
N TYR A 47 1.13 17.71 4.45
CA TYR A 47 1.70 16.36 4.30
C TYR A 47 1.92 15.68 5.66
N SER A 48 0.87 15.64 6.50
CA SER A 48 0.92 14.83 7.70
C SER A 48 0.95 13.35 7.32
N GLN A 49 2.15 12.75 7.41
CA GLN A 49 2.22 11.37 7.85
C GLN A 49 1.30 11.25 9.06
N LYS A 50 0.42 10.25 9.09
CA LYS A 50 -0.33 9.98 10.31
C LYS A 50 0.69 9.68 11.41
N VAL A 51 0.83 10.64 12.32
CA VAL A 51 1.72 10.55 13.46
C VAL A 51 0.90 10.01 14.62
N ILE A 52 1.47 9.05 15.32
CA ILE A 52 0.93 8.51 16.55
C ILE A 52 1.82 9.02 17.67
N VAL A 53 1.19 9.58 18.71
CA VAL A 53 1.90 9.92 19.93
C VAL A 53 1.47 8.92 21.00
N ASP A 54 2.40 8.03 21.34
CA ASP A 54 2.23 6.99 22.36
C ASP A 54 2.70 7.53 23.71
N LEU A 55 1.79 7.55 24.69
CA LEU A 55 2.14 7.85 26.08
C LEU A 55 2.56 6.54 26.75
N GLY A 56 3.86 6.42 27.07
CA GLY A 56 4.48 5.18 27.52
C GLY A 56 4.10 4.72 28.94
N ARG A 57 4.29 3.42 29.21
CA ARG A 57 3.99 2.72 30.50
C ARG A 57 4.85 3.14 31.70
N LEU A 58 5.98 3.80 31.46
CA LEU A 58 6.93 4.23 32.48
C LEU A 58 7.07 5.74 32.34
N TYR A 59 6.72 6.44 33.41
CA TYR A 59 6.44 7.87 33.52
C TYR A 59 7.31 8.79 32.65
N GLN A 60 6.68 9.88 32.16
CA GLN A 60 7.31 11.05 31.53
C GLN A 60 7.82 10.88 30.09
N LYS A 61 7.55 9.76 29.42
CA LYS A 61 7.97 9.53 28.02
C LYS A 61 6.79 9.62 27.05
N LEU A 62 6.99 10.39 25.98
CA LEU A 62 6.16 10.43 24.78
C LEU A 62 6.96 9.79 23.64
N GLU A 63 6.39 8.83 22.94
CA GLU A 63 6.97 8.28 21.71
C GLU A 63 6.18 8.80 20.52
N VAL A 64 6.87 9.43 19.56
CA VAL A 64 6.26 10.03 18.38
C VAL A 64 6.70 9.22 17.16
N SER A 65 5.77 8.48 16.57
CA SER A 65 6.05 7.57 15.45
C SER A 65 5.13 7.83 14.26
N SER A 66 5.49 7.30 13.09
CA SER A 66 4.59 7.32 11.93
C SER A 66 3.82 6.00 11.87
N GLU A 67 2.57 6.03 11.38
CA GLU A 67 1.84 4.79 11.06
C GLU A 67 2.61 3.84 10.11
N ILE A 68 3.50 4.38 9.27
CA ILE A 68 4.21 3.62 8.23
C ILE A 68 5.62 3.20 8.68
N ASN A 69 6.30 4.02 9.50
CA ASN A 69 7.65 3.74 10.00
C ASN A 69 7.66 3.74 11.53
N LYS A 70 8.11 2.62 12.11
CA LYS A 70 8.16 2.38 13.55
C LYS A 70 9.35 3.03 14.26
N ASP A 71 10.22 3.73 13.53
CA ASP A 71 11.28 4.55 14.15
C ASP A 71 10.61 5.64 15.00
N ALA A 72 10.54 5.41 16.31
CA ALA A 72 9.91 6.30 17.27
C ALA A 72 10.89 7.38 17.70
N PHE A 73 10.41 8.63 17.74
CA PHE A 73 11.14 9.74 18.31
C PHE A 73 10.70 9.95 19.75
N GLU A 74 11.64 9.87 20.68
CA GLU A 74 11.34 9.95 22.11
C GLU A 74 11.35 11.41 22.60
N VAL A 75 10.34 11.79 23.37
CA VAL A 75 10.30 13.06 24.10
C VAL A 75 10.10 12.75 25.58
N ILE A 76 11.18 12.93 26.36
CA ILE A 76 11.22 12.69 27.80
C ILE A 76 11.00 14.02 28.52
N ASN A 77 10.15 14.04 29.55
CA ASN A 77 9.80 15.25 30.29
C ASN A 77 10.20 15.16 31.77
N CYS A 78 11.36 15.70 32.12
CA CYS A 78 11.91 15.62 33.48
C CYS A 78 11.57 16.86 34.32
N SER A 79 11.46 16.67 35.63
CA SER A 79 11.40 17.78 36.58
C SER A 79 12.76 18.48 36.69
N TYR A 80 12.74 19.81 36.72
CA TYR A 80 13.94 20.63 36.82
C TYR A 80 14.03 21.30 38.19
N SER A 81 14.97 20.82 39.02
CA SER A 81 15.25 21.41 40.35
C SER A 81 16.27 22.55 40.31
N GLY A 82 16.82 22.88 39.13
CA GLY A 82 17.84 23.95 38.99
C GLY A 82 19.29 23.51 39.19
N ALA A 83 19.54 22.25 39.60
CA ALA A 83 20.88 21.75 39.92
C ALA A 83 21.60 21.00 38.78
N ILE A 84 20.96 20.84 37.61
CA ILE A 84 21.52 20.08 36.49
C ILE A 84 22.29 21.04 35.57
N SER A 85 23.61 20.91 35.52
CA SER A 85 24.48 21.59 34.56
C SER A 85 25.11 20.58 33.59
N ASP A 86 24.33 20.17 32.59
CA ASP A 86 24.84 19.33 31.50
C ASP A 86 25.37 20.22 30.37
N PRO A 87 26.61 20.05 29.89
CA PRO A 87 27.17 20.84 28.79
C PRO A 87 26.42 20.67 27.45
N LYS A 88 25.60 19.62 27.28
CA LYS A 88 24.75 19.40 26.11
C LYS A 88 23.40 20.13 26.20
N MET A 89 23.09 20.75 27.33
CA MET A 89 21.80 21.40 27.57
C MET A 89 21.69 22.71 26.79
N GLN A 90 20.61 22.86 26.02
CA GLN A 90 20.30 24.04 25.21
C GLN A 90 18.94 24.62 25.59
N LEU A 91 18.82 25.95 25.61
CA LEU A 91 17.54 26.61 25.83
C LEU A 91 16.75 26.67 24.52
N CYS A 92 15.67 25.89 24.44
CA CYS A 92 14.77 25.83 23.30
C CYS A 92 13.42 26.49 23.62
N ARG A 93 12.65 26.84 22.58
CA ARG A 93 11.32 27.43 22.77
C ARG A 93 10.21 26.44 22.39
N ILE A 94 9.40 26.01 23.35
CA ILE A 94 8.29 25.05 23.17
C ILE A 94 6.98 25.78 23.50
N ALA A 95 6.07 25.86 22.52
CA ALA A 95 4.77 26.55 22.66
C ALA A 95 4.80 27.94 23.35
N GLY A 96 5.92 28.67 23.22
CA GLY A 96 6.09 30.00 23.80
C GLY A 96 6.99 30.06 25.05
N PHE A 97 7.20 28.93 25.73
CA PHE A 97 8.06 28.78 26.91
C PHE A 97 9.51 28.53 26.53
N THR A 98 10.45 29.11 27.28
CA THR A 98 11.88 28.82 27.15
C THR A 98 12.24 27.69 28.12
N VAL A 99 12.69 26.57 27.59
CA VAL A 99 12.85 25.30 28.32
C VAL A 99 14.24 24.75 28.05
N PRO A 100 14.99 24.29 29.07
CA PRO A 100 16.20 23.53 28.85
C PRO A 100 15.90 22.18 28.18
N VAL A 101 16.65 21.84 27.15
CA VAL A 101 16.50 20.63 26.35
C VAL A 101 17.85 19.99 26.11
N ILE A 102 17.94 18.67 26.27
CA ILE A 102 19.08 17.86 25.85
C ILE A 102 18.66 17.02 24.64
N PHE A 103 19.47 17.07 23.58
CA PHE A 103 19.25 16.28 22.37
C PHE A 103 20.06 14.98 22.42
N PHE A 104 19.45 13.89 22.00
CA PHE A 104 20.13 12.62 21.72
C PHE A 104 19.67 12.08 20.36
N ASP A 105 20.21 10.93 19.95
CA ASP A 105 20.03 10.43 18.59
C ASP A 105 18.55 10.17 18.28
N GLU A 106 17.87 9.46 19.19
CA GLU A 106 16.48 9.00 19.04
C GLU A 106 15.45 9.93 19.69
N GLY A 107 15.85 11.07 20.26
CA GLY A 107 14.91 11.89 21.02
C GLY A 107 15.44 13.18 21.64
N ILE A 108 14.63 13.71 22.54
CA ILE A 108 14.93 14.87 23.38
C ILE A 108 14.49 14.65 24.82
N THR A 109 15.25 15.23 25.76
CA THR A 109 14.83 15.37 27.15
C THR A 109 14.55 16.85 27.43
N THR A 110 13.34 17.15 27.88
CA THR A 110 12.87 18.50 28.20
C THR A 110 12.74 18.66 29.72
N PHE A 111 13.17 19.80 30.26
CA PHE A 111 13.27 20.01 31.70
C PHE A 111 12.31 21.09 32.17
N TRP A 112 11.33 20.73 33.01
CA TRP A 112 10.25 21.62 33.41
C TRP A 112 10.18 21.79 34.92
N LYS A 113 9.89 23.01 35.39
CA LYS A 113 9.64 23.26 36.81
C LYS A 113 8.39 22.51 37.28
N ASN A 114 7.34 22.56 36.47
CA ASN A 114 6.12 21.77 36.62
C ASN A 114 6.05 20.76 35.46
N HIS A 115 6.23 19.47 35.75
CA HIS A 115 6.25 18.44 34.72
C HIS A 115 4.88 18.25 34.05
N GLN A 116 3.76 18.50 34.76
CA GLN A 116 2.42 18.36 34.19
C GLN A 116 2.16 19.46 33.15
N GLU A 117 2.48 20.71 33.50
CA GLU A 117 2.44 21.84 32.56
C GLU A 117 3.36 21.57 31.37
N GLY A 118 4.56 21.06 31.64
CA GLY A 118 5.50 20.71 30.58
C GLY A 118 4.96 19.67 29.61
N PHE A 119 4.36 18.61 30.13
CA PHE A 119 3.86 17.50 29.35
C PHE A 119 2.71 17.93 28.44
N LEU A 120 1.75 18.65 29.00
CA LEU A 120 0.65 19.27 28.27
C LEU A 120 1.13 20.25 27.19
N THR A 121 2.14 21.06 27.52
CA THR A 121 2.73 22.04 26.60
C THR A 121 3.40 21.36 25.41
N VAL A 122 4.12 20.26 25.65
CA VAL A 122 4.68 19.42 24.59
C VAL A 122 3.59 18.80 23.73
N ILE A 123 2.53 18.24 24.32
CA ILE A 123 1.41 17.67 23.57
C ILE A 123 0.73 18.74 22.68
N LYS A 124 0.44 19.92 23.23
CA LYS A 124 -0.13 21.05 22.47
C LYS A 124 0.77 21.46 21.30
N HIS A 125 2.09 21.45 21.50
CA HIS A 125 3.05 21.73 20.43
C HIS A 125 3.00 20.65 19.33
N LEU A 126 2.98 19.37 19.71
CA LEU A 126 2.87 18.25 18.76
C LEU A 126 1.54 18.25 17.99
N LEU A 127 0.42 18.47 18.68
CA LEU A 127 -0.91 18.65 18.08
C LEU A 127 -0.91 19.74 17.01
N LYS A 128 -0.32 20.89 17.34
CA LYS A 128 -0.23 22.04 16.44
C LYS A 128 0.65 21.75 15.21
N MET A 129 1.67 20.92 15.37
CA MET A 129 2.60 20.56 14.30
C MET A 129 2.04 19.50 13.36
N PHE A 130 1.43 18.44 13.90
CA PHE A 130 1.13 17.23 13.14
C PHE A 130 -0.36 16.98 12.88
N GLN A 131 -1.29 17.62 13.59
CA GLN A 131 -2.72 17.24 13.57
C GLN A 131 -2.90 15.72 13.76
N CYS A 132 -2.15 15.18 14.72
CA CYS A 132 -2.01 13.76 14.97
C CYS A 132 -3.12 13.21 15.88
N LYS A 133 -3.38 11.91 15.78
CA LYS A 133 -4.16 11.17 16.77
C LYS A 133 -3.25 10.67 17.89
N PHE A 134 -3.83 10.43 19.07
CA PHE A 134 -3.08 10.02 20.26
C PHE A 134 -3.40 8.59 20.67
N SER A 135 -2.38 7.91 21.16
CA SER A 135 -2.50 6.61 21.78
C SER A 135 -2.04 6.71 23.24
N ILE A 136 -2.98 6.53 24.17
CA ILE A 136 -2.69 6.53 25.60
C ILE A 136 -2.79 5.09 26.09
N TYR A 137 -1.66 4.53 26.49
CA TYR A 137 -1.64 3.22 27.10
C TYR A 137 -1.63 3.36 28.62
N ASN A 138 -2.42 2.52 29.28
CA ASN A 138 -2.41 2.41 30.72
C ASN A 138 -2.64 3.78 31.40
N ALA A 139 -3.83 4.36 31.20
CA ALA A 139 -4.36 5.50 31.97
C ALA A 139 -4.62 5.12 33.44
N TYR A 140 -3.70 4.35 34.03
CA TYR A 140 -3.67 4.01 35.43
C TYR A 140 -3.55 5.29 36.25
N ASN A 141 -4.16 5.22 37.43
CA ASN A 141 -4.26 6.20 38.50
C ASN A 141 -2.89 6.79 38.93
N SER A 142 -2.24 7.51 38.04
CA SER A 142 -1.25 8.50 38.39
C SER A 142 -1.98 9.83 38.39
N ASP A 143 -1.87 10.58 39.48
CA ASP A 143 -2.38 11.95 39.62
C ASP A 143 -1.96 12.86 38.44
N LEU A 144 -0.97 12.42 37.67
CA LEU A 144 -0.39 13.12 36.53
C LEU A 144 -1.21 12.94 35.24
N LEU A 145 -1.69 11.73 34.93
CA LEU A 145 -2.31 11.44 33.63
C LEU A 145 -3.80 11.81 33.58
N GLN A 146 -4.53 11.70 34.70
CA GLN A 146 -5.96 12.02 34.71
C GLN A 146 -6.22 13.48 34.28
N PRO A 147 -5.55 14.50 34.85
CA PRO A 147 -5.75 15.89 34.41
C PRO A 147 -5.39 16.12 32.94
N ILE A 148 -4.35 15.45 32.45
CA ILE A 148 -3.92 15.54 31.05
C ILE A 148 -5.02 14.98 30.14
N ILE A 149 -5.57 13.81 30.46
CA ILE A 149 -6.65 13.19 29.68
C ILE A 149 -7.88 14.10 29.64
N PHE A 150 -8.26 14.70 30.78
CA PHE A 150 -9.38 15.65 30.81
C PHE A 150 -9.13 16.85 29.93
N GLU A 151 -7.94 17.45 30.01
CA GLU A 151 -7.62 18.60 29.20
C GLU A 151 -7.59 18.25 27.70
N LEU A 152 -7.12 17.05 27.33
CA LEU A 152 -7.16 16.58 25.93
C LEU A 152 -8.60 16.40 25.44
N PHE A 153 -9.50 15.88 26.29
CA PHE A 153 -10.93 15.81 25.98
C PHE A 153 -11.59 17.19 25.88
N ASP A 154 -11.19 18.17 26.70
CA ASP A 154 -11.67 19.55 26.62
C ASP A 154 -11.15 20.28 25.37
N LEU A 155 -9.96 19.92 24.91
CA LEU A 155 -9.38 20.36 23.65
C LEU A 155 -9.96 19.64 22.41
N GLN A 156 -10.92 18.72 22.60
CA GLN A 156 -11.54 17.91 21.54
C GLN A 156 -10.52 17.14 20.68
N VAL A 157 -9.48 16.60 21.30
CA VAL A 157 -8.47 15.79 20.62
C VAL A 157 -9.03 14.40 20.28
N GLU A 158 -8.84 13.95 19.05
CA GLU A 158 -9.17 12.58 18.64
C GLU A 158 -8.10 11.58 19.14
N PHE A 159 -8.56 10.53 19.82
CA PHE A 159 -7.72 9.42 20.27
C PHE A 159 -7.79 8.27 19.27
N GLN A 160 -6.62 7.81 18.83
CA GLN A 160 -6.50 6.56 18.08
C GLN A 160 -6.73 5.37 19.00
N LYS A 161 -6.07 5.36 20.17
CA LYS A 161 -6.22 4.29 21.16
C LYS A 161 -6.20 4.83 22.58
N LEU A 162 -7.10 4.36 23.42
CA LEU A 162 -7.18 4.70 24.83
C LEU A 162 -7.32 3.41 25.66
N THR A 163 -6.30 3.08 26.44
CA THR A 163 -6.33 1.93 27.35
C THR A 163 -6.50 2.40 28.78
N ILE A 164 -7.60 1.99 29.43
CA ILE A 164 -7.95 2.34 30.80
C ILE A 164 -7.88 1.10 31.67
N TYR A 165 -7.23 1.23 32.83
CA TYR A 165 -7.18 0.20 33.85
C TYR A 165 -8.01 0.63 35.07
N LEU A 166 -9.10 -0.09 35.37
CA LEU A 166 -10.01 0.23 36.47
C LEU A 166 -9.85 -0.83 37.59
N LYS A 167 -9.64 -0.41 38.84
CA LYS A 167 -9.57 -1.28 40.03
C LYS A 167 -10.87 -1.27 40.84
N GLY A 168 -11.78 -0.34 40.54
CA GLY A 168 -13.05 -0.15 41.24
C GLY A 168 -12.92 0.75 42.46
N SER A 169 -12.05 1.78 42.42
CA SER A 169 -12.04 2.84 43.43
C SER A 169 -13.13 3.88 43.16
N LYS A 170 -13.49 4.70 44.16
CA LYS A 170 -14.48 5.79 43.98
C LYS A 170 -13.96 6.88 43.03
N ASP A 171 -12.67 7.19 43.09
CA ASP A 171 -12.06 8.23 42.24
C ASP A 171 -12.03 7.79 40.77
N GLU A 172 -11.81 6.49 40.52
CA GLU A 172 -11.90 5.91 39.18
C GLU A 172 -13.32 5.97 38.60
N LEU A 173 -14.36 5.87 39.45
CA LEU A 173 -15.75 6.03 39.01
C LEU A 173 -16.04 7.47 38.56
N ILE A 174 -15.57 8.45 39.35
CA ILE A 174 -15.70 9.86 39.01
C ILE A 174 -14.97 10.15 37.70
N PHE A 175 -13.76 9.62 37.56
CA PHE A 175 -12.97 9.72 36.33
C PHE A 175 -13.72 9.13 35.13
N TRP A 176 -14.23 7.90 35.25
CA TRP A 176 -14.99 7.24 34.18
C TRP A 176 -16.23 8.04 33.77
N ASN A 177 -17.02 8.48 34.73
CA ASN A 177 -18.27 9.21 34.46
C ASN A 177 -18.02 10.53 33.74
N GLN A 178 -16.85 11.14 33.92
CA GLN A 178 -16.47 12.38 33.25
C GLN A 178 -16.00 12.17 31.80
N ILE A 179 -15.48 10.99 31.45
CA ILE A 179 -15.01 10.68 30.08
C ILE A 179 -16.04 9.90 29.26
N SER A 180 -16.98 9.19 29.90
CA SER A 180 -17.90 8.25 29.22
C SER A 180 -18.90 8.92 28.27
N ASN A 181 -19.05 10.24 28.34
CA ASN A 181 -19.86 11.06 27.43
C ASN A 181 -19.08 11.61 26.22
N LYS A 182 -17.75 11.43 26.17
CA LYS A 182 -16.88 11.92 25.11
C LYS A 182 -16.18 10.79 24.33
N LEU A 183 -16.66 9.55 24.44
CA LEU A 183 -16.04 8.38 23.81
C LEU A 183 -16.18 8.38 22.28
N GLU A 184 -17.02 9.24 21.70
CA GLU A 184 -17.07 9.48 20.26
C GLU A 184 -15.75 10.01 19.68
N LEU A 185 -14.90 10.63 20.52
CA LEU A 185 -13.56 11.07 20.15
C LEU A 185 -12.52 9.93 20.19
N VAL A 186 -12.91 8.71 20.54
CA VAL A 186 -12.02 7.56 20.72
C VAL A 186 -12.27 6.50 19.65
N GLU A 187 -11.24 6.20 18.86
CA GLU A 187 -11.31 5.17 17.83
C GLU A 187 -11.22 3.75 18.43
N ASP A 188 -10.22 3.47 19.27
CA ASP A 188 -10.04 2.17 19.94
C ASP A 188 -9.98 2.33 21.48
N LEU A 189 -11.01 1.85 22.19
CA LEU A 189 -11.05 1.85 23.64
C LEU A 189 -10.77 0.45 24.19
N GLU A 190 -9.76 0.33 25.04
CA GLU A 190 -9.44 -0.93 25.72
C GLU A 190 -9.62 -0.77 27.24
N LEU A 191 -10.51 -1.56 27.83
CA LEU A 191 -10.78 -1.58 29.25
C LEU A 191 -10.20 -2.84 29.88
N SER A 192 -9.43 -2.65 30.95
CA SER A 192 -8.76 -3.72 31.69
C SER A 192 -9.07 -3.63 33.18
N SER A 193 -9.45 -4.77 33.78
CA SER A 193 -9.91 -4.93 35.19
C SER A 193 -11.23 -4.18 35.51
N ILE A 194 -12.22 -4.77 36.19
CA ILE A 194 -12.54 -4.56 37.63
C ILE A 194 -12.96 -5.87 38.33
N LEU A 195 -12.55 -6.04 39.60
CA LEU A 195 -12.74 -7.23 40.45
C LEU A 195 -13.88 -7.11 41.49
N LYS A 196 -14.82 -6.18 41.31
CA LYS A 196 -15.91 -5.93 42.27
C LYS A 196 -17.27 -5.80 41.55
N PRO A 197 -18.28 -6.60 41.92
CA PRO A 197 -19.59 -6.62 41.27
C PRO A 197 -20.41 -5.32 41.44
N ASP A 198 -20.08 -4.48 42.43
CA ASP A 198 -20.79 -3.20 42.66
C ASP A 198 -20.33 -2.06 41.74
N PHE A 199 -19.35 -2.31 40.85
CA PHE A 199 -18.81 -1.31 39.94
C PHE A 199 -19.20 -1.64 38.49
N ILE A 200 -20.18 -0.90 37.95
CA ILE A 200 -20.65 -1.04 36.57
C ILE A 200 -20.45 0.31 35.85
N PRO A 201 -19.48 0.40 34.92
CA PRO A 201 -19.29 1.57 34.07
C PRO A 201 -20.54 1.87 33.23
N VAL A 202 -21.04 3.11 33.31
CA VAL A 202 -22.13 3.59 32.45
C VAL A 202 -21.56 4.26 31.21
N PHE A 203 -22.02 3.84 30.03
CA PHE A 203 -21.64 4.41 28.74
C PHE A 203 -22.72 5.39 28.27
N ASN A 204 -22.34 6.67 28.10
CA ASN A 204 -23.22 7.70 27.53
C ASN A 204 -22.98 7.89 26.02
N SER A 205 -21.85 7.39 25.54
CA SER A 205 -21.41 7.38 24.14
C SER A 205 -20.56 6.13 23.91
N TRP A 206 -20.28 5.78 22.65
CA TRP A 206 -19.50 4.60 22.29
C TRP A 206 -18.32 4.97 21.38
N PRO A 207 -17.17 4.31 21.53
CA PRO A 207 -16.04 4.42 20.61
C PRO A 207 -16.32 3.69 19.30
N GLN A 208 -15.40 3.78 18.34
CA GLN A 208 -15.51 3.00 17.09
C GLN A 208 -15.22 1.51 17.31
N LYS A 209 -14.26 1.19 18.19
CA LYS A 209 -13.86 -0.15 18.62
C LYS A 209 -13.78 -0.20 20.13
N ILE A 210 -14.22 -1.30 20.71
CA ILE A 210 -14.15 -1.55 22.15
C ILE A 210 -13.61 -2.95 22.44
N GLY A 211 -12.62 -3.01 23.33
CA GLY A 211 -12.12 -4.25 23.92
C GLY A 211 -12.26 -4.20 25.43
N ILE A 212 -12.81 -5.24 26.05
CA ILE A 212 -12.97 -5.36 27.49
C ILE A 212 -12.40 -6.71 27.92
N ILE A 213 -11.26 -6.71 28.61
CA ILE A 213 -10.56 -7.96 28.98
C ILE A 213 -11.34 -8.75 30.04
N ARG A 214 -11.97 -8.05 31.00
CA ARG A 214 -12.85 -8.63 32.03
C ARG A 214 -14.24 -8.04 31.89
N SER A 215 -15.10 -8.74 31.14
CA SER A 215 -16.42 -8.29 30.71
C SER A 215 -17.57 -9.01 31.43
N ASP A 216 -17.33 -9.57 32.61
CA ASP A 216 -18.30 -10.27 33.44
C ASP A 216 -19.51 -9.41 33.85
N TRP A 217 -19.30 -8.09 33.95
CA TRP A 217 -20.33 -7.07 34.20
C TRP A 217 -21.02 -6.55 32.93
N PHE A 218 -20.49 -6.86 31.74
CA PHE A 218 -21.01 -6.35 30.47
C PHE A 218 -22.21 -7.20 30.01
N SER A 219 -23.42 -6.75 30.37
CA SER A 219 -24.67 -7.49 30.12
C SER A 219 -25.06 -7.54 28.64
N LEU A 220 -26.03 -8.41 28.33
CA LEU A 220 -26.63 -8.47 27.00
C LEU A 220 -27.28 -7.14 26.58
N GLU A 221 -27.82 -6.38 27.54
CA GLU A 221 -28.40 -5.05 27.29
C GLU A 221 -27.32 -4.05 26.84
N TYR A 222 -26.15 -4.05 27.49
CA TYR A 222 -25.01 -3.24 27.05
C TYR A 222 -24.57 -3.60 25.64
N LEU A 223 -24.54 -4.89 25.31
CA LEU A 223 -24.19 -5.35 23.97
C LEU A 223 -25.19 -4.84 22.93
N PHE A 224 -26.50 -4.86 23.20
CA PHE A 224 -27.51 -4.33 22.27
C PHE A 224 -27.50 -2.81 22.13
N ALA A 225 -27.11 -2.08 23.19
CA ALA A 225 -26.95 -0.64 23.13
C ALA A 225 -25.64 -0.22 22.42
N CYS A 226 -24.69 -1.13 22.26
CA CYS A 226 -23.37 -0.86 21.71
C CYS A 226 -23.42 -0.56 20.20
N THR A 227 -22.94 0.62 19.81
CA THR A 227 -22.90 1.06 18.41
C THR A 227 -21.55 0.85 17.72
N CYS A 228 -20.62 0.19 18.41
CA CYS A 228 -19.24 -0.06 17.95
C CYS A 228 -19.20 -0.94 16.67
N THR A 229 -18.16 -0.74 15.87
CA THR A 229 -17.84 -1.60 14.71
C THR A 229 -17.13 -2.88 15.13
N THR A 230 -16.30 -2.81 16.16
CA THR A 230 -15.51 -3.93 16.68
C THR A 230 -15.77 -4.04 18.17
N ILE A 231 -16.16 -5.23 18.62
CA ILE A 231 -16.45 -5.51 20.03
C ILE A 231 -15.66 -6.76 20.44
N GLU A 232 -14.81 -6.65 21.45
CA GLU A 232 -14.06 -7.77 22.02
C GLU A 232 -14.34 -7.89 23.52
N LEU A 233 -14.91 -9.01 23.94
CA LEU A 233 -15.31 -9.27 25.32
C LEU A 233 -14.56 -10.51 25.84
N GLY A 234 -13.57 -10.28 26.69
CA GLY A 234 -12.85 -11.33 27.41
C GLY A 234 -13.52 -11.65 28.74
N TRP A 235 -13.41 -12.91 29.19
CA TRP A 235 -13.93 -13.36 30.49
C TRP A 235 -15.40 -12.97 30.75
N SER A 236 -16.23 -13.03 29.72
CA SER A 236 -17.64 -12.66 29.77
C SER A 236 -18.48 -13.70 30.52
N HIS A 237 -19.58 -13.24 31.15
CA HIS A 237 -20.63 -14.10 31.68
C HIS A 237 -21.69 -14.48 30.63
N LEU A 238 -21.68 -13.86 29.45
CA LEU A 238 -22.61 -14.18 28.36
C LEU A 238 -22.50 -15.66 27.98
N GLY A 239 -23.61 -16.38 28.11
CA GLY A 239 -23.69 -17.79 27.79
C GLY A 239 -24.19 -18.06 26.37
N MET A 240 -24.24 -19.33 25.99
CA MET A 240 -24.77 -19.73 24.68
C MET A 240 -26.21 -19.26 24.42
N LYS A 241 -27.04 -19.11 25.46
CA LYS A 241 -28.42 -18.59 25.31
C LYS A 241 -28.43 -17.12 24.90
N ASP A 242 -27.56 -16.31 25.51
CA ASP A 242 -27.42 -14.89 25.18
C ASP A 242 -26.88 -14.72 23.76
N LEU A 243 -25.85 -15.49 23.42
CA LEU A 243 -25.22 -15.46 22.09
C LEU A 243 -26.19 -15.90 20.98
N ASN A 244 -27.04 -16.90 21.24
CA ASN A 244 -28.14 -17.25 20.33
C ASN A 244 -29.13 -16.10 20.12
N THR A 245 -29.35 -15.28 21.15
CA THR A 245 -30.23 -14.10 21.08
C THR A 245 -29.55 -12.98 20.28
N VAL A 246 -28.25 -12.76 20.47
CA VAL A 246 -27.42 -11.84 19.66
C VAL A 246 -27.48 -12.23 18.19
N LEU A 247 -27.31 -13.53 17.88
CA LEU A 247 -27.36 -14.04 16.50
C LEU A 247 -28.72 -13.84 15.85
N LYS A 248 -29.83 -14.08 16.57
CA LYS A 248 -31.18 -13.81 16.07
C LYS A 248 -31.39 -12.32 15.77
N ASN A 249 -30.96 -11.44 16.68
CA ASN A 249 -31.08 -10.00 16.48
C ASN A 249 -30.22 -9.52 15.30
N TRP A 250 -28.98 -9.98 15.19
CA TRP A 250 -28.11 -9.70 14.03
C TRP A 250 -28.77 -10.15 12.73
N LYS A 251 -29.34 -11.36 12.70
CA LYS A 251 -30.02 -11.91 11.52
C LYS A 251 -31.21 -11.06 11.08
N ALA A 252 -31.96 -10.52 12.04
CA ALA A 252 -33.08 -9.60 11.79
C ALA A 252 -32.64 -8.19 11.33
N GLY A 253 -31.33 -7.94 11.15
CA GLY A 253 -30.79 -6.64 10.73
C GLY A 253 -30.33 -5.74 11.87
N GLY A 254 -30.34 -6.22 13.11
CA GLY A 254 -29.71 -5.55 14.25
C GLY A 254 -28.20 -5.39 14.09
N PHE A 255 -27.59 -4.54 14.93
CA PHE A 255 -26.16 -4.21 14.87
C PHE A 255 -25.73 -3.62 13.50
N PRO A 256 -26.22 -2.41 13.14
CA PRO A 256 -26.00 -1.81 11.84
C PRO A 256 -24.53 -1.55 11.51
N ASN A 257 -23.69 -1.29 12.52
CA ASN A 257 -22.28 -0.93 12.33
C ASN A 257 -21.30 -2.09 12.60
N LEU A 258 -21.78 -3.20 13.18
CA LEU A 258 -20.91 -4.26 13.68
C LEU A 258 -20.21 -5.01 12.53
N GLU A 259 -18.88 -4.93 12.51
CA GLU A 259 -17.98 -5.63 11.61
C GLU A 259 -17.35 -6.85 12.29
N TYR A 260 -17.13 -6.78 13.60
CA TYR A 260 -16.45 -7.82 14.35
C TYR A 260 -16.98 -7.95 15.79
N LEU A 261 -17.32 -9.17 16.19
CA LEU A 261 -17.63 -9.50 17.58
C LEU A 261 -16.81 -10.71 18.03
N TYR A 262 -16.08 -10.56 19.13
CA TYR A 262 -15.40 -11.62 19.84
C TYR A 262 -15.92 -11.69 21.26
N VAL A 263 -16.35 -12.87 21.70
CA VAL A 263 -16.78 -13.12 23.08
C VAL A 263 -16.10 -14.38 23.59
N GLU A 264 -15.38 -14.27 24.70
CA GLU A 264 -14.73 -15.36 25.41
C GLU A 264 -15.32 -15.44 26.82
N GLY A 265 -15.79 -16.60 27.25
CA GLY A 265 -16.44 -16.75 28.55
C GLY A 265 -16.61 -18.21 28.94
N GLN A 266 -16.54 -18.50 30.24
CA GLN A 266 -16.63 -19.88 30.75
C GLN A 266 -18.00 -20.53 30.48
N ASN A 267 -19.05 -19.71 30.32
CA ASN A 267 -20.43 -20.15 30.07
C ASN A 267 -20.72 -20.49 28.59
N ILE A 268 -19.70 -20.44 27.72
CA ILE A 268 -19.78 -20.77 26.30
C ILE A 268 -19.41 -22.25 26.14
N GLU A 269 -20.31 -23.15 26.55
CA GLU A 269 -20.07 -24.59 26.44
C GLU A 269 -20.26 -25.08 25.00
N ASN A 270 -19.22 -25.75 24.46
CA ASN A 270 -19.32 -26.47 23.20
C ASN A 270 -20.03 -27.80 23.43
N ASN A 271 -21.36 -27.80 23.40
CA ASN A 271 -22.14 -29.03 23.35
C ASN A 271 -21.78 -29.77 22.07
N GLY A 272 -20.88 -30.75 22.16
CA GLY A 272 -20.17 -31.42 21.05
C GLY A 272 -21.01 -32.13 19.98
N THR A 273 -22.30 -31.82 19.88
CA THR A 273 -23.25 -32.35 18.88
C THR A 273 -23.34 -31.52 17.61
N VAL A 274 -22.87 -30.26 17.59
CA VAL A 274 -22.85 -29.46 16.35
C VAL A 274 -21.52 -28.73 16.22
N ASN A 275 -20.75 -29.03 15.19
CA ASN A 275 -19.49 -28.36 14.92
C ASN A 275 -19.78 -27.03 14.20
N TRP A 276 -20.05 -25.95 14.96
CA TRP A 276 -20.25 -24.58 14.42
C TRP A 276 -18.94 -23.94 13.92
N SER A 277 -17.91 -24.74 13.65
CA SER A 277 -16.67 -24.28 13.04
C SER A 277 -16.96 -23.75 11.64
N ARG A 278 -16.96 -22.42 11.49
CA ARG A 278 -17.08 -21.68 10.22
C ARG A 278 -18.47 -21.75 9.58
N MET A 279 -19.51 -21.61 10.40
CA MET A 279 -20.87 -21.44 9.87
C MET A 279 -21.01 -20.04 9.26
N VAL A 280 -21.42 -19.98 7.99
CA VAL A 280 -21.73 -18.70 7.32
C VAL A 280 -23.22 -18.42 7.52
N ILE A 281 -23.53 -17.28 8.11
CA ILE A 281 -24.91 -16.78 8.26
C ILE A 281 -25.09 -15.51 7.43
N GLN A 282 -26.34 -15.21 7.08
CA GLN A 282 -26.72 -14.03 6.34
C GLN A 282 -27.93 -13.39 7.02
N THR A 283 -28.01 -12.07 7.00
CA THR A 283 -29.20 -11.33 7.47
C THR A 283 -30.42 -11.67 6.60
N ASP A 284 -31.61 -11.56 7.17
CA ASP A 284 -32.86 -11.94 6.49
C ASP A 284 -33.15 -11.04 5.26
N ASP A 285 -32.66 -9.79 5.27
CA ASP A 285 -32.69 -8.85 4.15
C ASP A 285 -31.57 -9.09 3.11
N GLY A 286 -30.67 -10.03 3.38
CA GLY A 286 -29.53 -10.37 2.55
C GLY A 286 -28.36 -9.37 2.56
N SER A 287 -28.43 -8.28 3.32
CA SER A 287 -27.49 -7.15 3.26
C SER A 287 -26.09 -7.45 3.82
N LYS A 288 -25.96 -8.39 4.76
CA LYS A 288 -24.71 -8.74 5.44
C LYS A 288 -24.52 -10.24 5.55
N LYS A 289 -23.28 -10.70 5.46
CA LYS A 289 -22.88 -12.09 5.72
C LYS A 289 -21.87 -12.14 6.84
N ALA A 290 -21.96 -13.10 7.73
CA ALA A 290 -20.97 -13.28 8.77
C ALA A 290 -20.49 -14.73 8.85
N THR A 291 -19.22 -14.90 9.22
CA THR A 291 -18.67 -16.20 9.59
C THR A 291 -18.64 -16.30 11.10
N ILE A 292 -19.25 -17.36 11.64
CA ILE A 292 -19.21 -17.71 13.05
C ILE A 292 -18.16 -18.80 13.25
N ASP A 293 -17.25 -18.58 14.20
CA ASP A 293 -16.31 -19.60 14.68
C ASP A 293 -16.50 -19.77 16.19
N ILE A 294 -16.87 -20.97 16.61
CA ILE A 294 -17.05 -21.33 18.02
C ILE A 294 -16.00 -22.38 18.38
N ARG A 295 -15.01 -22.00 19.19
CA ARG A 295 -13.94 -22.90 19.64
C ARG A 295 -13.50 -22.53 21.04
N TYR A 296 -13.21 -23.54 21.88
CA TYR A 296 -12.55 -23.34 23.18
C TYR A 296 -13.20 -22.22 24.03
N ASN A 297 -14.52 -22.28 24.24
CA ASN A 297 -15.28 -21.30 25.03
C ASN A 297 -15.25 -19.86 24.47
N ARG A 298 -15.09 -19.72 23.15
CA ARG A 298 -15.03 -18.45 22.42
C ARG A 298 -15.98 -18.47 21.24
N ILE A 299 -16.66 -17.36 21.01
CA ILE A 299 -17.40 -17.07 19.78
C ILE A 299 -16.77 -15.89 19.07
N LYS A 300 -16.52 -16.06 17.77
CA LYS A 300 -16.05 -15.03 16.87
C LYS A 300 -17.05 -14.87 15.73
N ILE A 301 -17.66 -13.70 15.60
CA ILE A 301 -18.47 -13.30 14.46
C ILE A 301 -17.66 -12.30 13.66
N ILE A 302 -17.26 -12.68 12.46
CA ILE A 302 -16.65 -11.78 11.50
C ILE A 302 -17.74 -11.43 10.50
N ASN A 303 -18.24 -10.20 10.55
CA ASN A 303 -19.05 -9.70 9.47
C ASN A 303 -18.12 -9.60 8.26
N LEU A 304 -18.38 -10.44 7.27
CA LEU A 304 -17.85 -10.23 5.94
C LEU A 304 -18.67 -9.06 5.41
N SER A 305 -18.24 -7.84 5.76
CA SER A 305 -18.63 -6.69 4.99
C SER A 305 -18.30 -7.08 3.55
N PHE A 306 -19.34 -7.12 2.72
CA PHE A 306 -19.12 -7.08 1.29
C PHE A 306 -18.07 -5.99 1.06
N CYS A 307 -17.14 -6.18 0.13
CA CYS A 307 -16.72 -5.03 -0.67
C CYS A 307 -18.02 -4.45 -1.21
N SER A 308 -18.63 -3.55 -0.44
CA SER A 308 -19.95 -3.04 -0.74
C SER A 308 -19.85 -2.52 -2.17
N LYS A 309 -20.92 -2.62 -2.96
CA LYS A 309 -20.99 -1.81 -4.19
C LYS A 309 -20.57 -0.37 -3.85
N LYS A 310 -20.87 0.13 -2.65
CA LYS A 310 -20.42 1.43 -2.13
C LYS A 310 -18.91 1.53 -1.86
N ILE A 311 -18.22 0.55 -1.26
CA ILE A 311 -16.75 0.62 -1.03
C ILE A 311 -15.96 0.36 -2.31
N SER A 312 -16.38 -0.61 -3.13
CA SER A 312 -15.80 -0.80 -4.48
C SER A 312 -16.05 0.42 -5.35
N THR A 313 -17.25 1.02 -5.30
CA THR A 313 -17.55 2.29 -5.96
C THR A 313 -16.81 3.45 -5.31
N GLN A 314 -16.53 3.44 -4.00
CA GLN A 314 -15.73 4.47 -3.33
C GLN A 314 -14.25 4.33 -3.65
N ILE A 315 -13.67 3.14 -3.78
CA ILE A 315 -12.30 2.92 -4.26
C ILE A 315 -12.21 3.30 -5.75
N TYR A 316 -13.20 2.86 -6.55
CA TYR A 316 -13.36 3.22 -7.95
C TYR A 316 -13.53 4.75 -8.15
N ASN A 317 -14.27 5.42 -7.27
CA ASN A 317 -14.50 6.87 -7.31
C ASN A 317 -13.37 7.66 -6.65
N ALA A 318 -12.71 7.09 -5.63
CA ALA A 318 -11.59 7.70 -4.91
C ALA A 318 -10.34 7.74 -5.77
N ARG A 319 -10.34 7.08 -6.95
CA ARG A 319 -9.41 7.36 -8.04
C ARG A 319 -8.00 7.44 -7.47
N LEU A 320 -7.45 6.28 -7.07
CA LEU A 320 -6.09 6.10 -6.52
C LEU A 320 -5.04 6.60 -7.55
N TYR A 321 -4.97 7.91 -7.75
CA TYR A 321 -4.18 8.58 -8.77
C TYR A 321 -2.73 8.79 -8.33
N SER A 322 -2.40 8.53 -7.05
CA SER A 322 -1.07 8.84 -6.53
C SER A 322 -0.02 7.75 -6.81
N GLN A 323 -0.43 6.52 -7.16
CA GLN A 323 0.51 5.44 -7.48
C GLN A 323 0.19 4.85 -8.85
N LYS A 324 1.16 4.91 -9.78
CA LYS A 324 1.09 4.15 -11.03
C LYS A 324 1.21 2.66 -10.68
N VAL A 325 0.09 1.98 -10.58
CA VAL A 325 0.01 0.52 -10.37
C VAL A 325 0.31 -0.17 -11.70
N ILE A 326 1.06 -1.28 -11.64
CA ILE A 326 1.30 -2.17 -12.77
C ILE A 326 0.81 -3.55 -12.37
N ILE A 327 0.16 -4.23 -13.31
CA ILE A 327 -0.30 -5.61 -13.16
C ILE A 327 0.54 -6.46 -14.10
N ASP A 328 1.33 -7.39 -13.56
CA ASP A 328 2.06 -8.37 -14.35
C ASP A 328 1.31 -9.70 -14.35
N VAL A 329 1.06 -10.24 -15.54
CA VAL A 329 0.35 -11.50 -15.75
C VAL A 329 1.30 -12.60 -16.19
N ASP A 330 1.40 -13.64 -15.37
CA ASP A 330 2.15 -14.86 -15.64
C ASP A 330 1.17 -16.01 -15.89
N CYS A 331 0.88 -16.24 -17.18
CA CYS A 331 -0.03 -17.29 -17.63
C CYS A 331 0.54 -18.71 -17.46
N LEU A 332 1.87 -18.88 -17.31
CA LEU A 332 2.47 -20.21 -17.10
C LEU A 332 2.17 -20.70 -15.68
N ASN A 333 2.42 -19.83 -14.71
CA ASN A 333 2.26 -20.19 -13.31
C ASN A 333 0.86 -19.86 -12.76
N CYS A 334 -0.05 -19.35 -13.61
CA CYS A 334 -1.38 -18.87 -13.22
C CYS A 334 -1.30 -17.81 -12.12
N LYS A 335 -0.30 -16.91 -12.21
CA LYS A 335 0.02 -15.87 -11.23
C LYS A 335 -0.22 -14.48 -11.79
N ILE A 336 -0.69 -13.59 -10.94
CA ILE A 336 -0.89 -12.18 -11.23
C ILE A 336 -0.17 -11.41 -10.13
N ARG A 337 0.77 -10.54 -10.50
CA ARG A 337 1.49 -9.68 -9.56
C ARG A 337 0.98 -8.27 -9.74
N VAL A 338 0.63 -7.62 -8.63
CA VAL A 338 0.18 -6.23 -8.58
C VAL A 338 1.22 -5.46 -7.80
N HIS A 339 1.79 -4.41 -8.40
CA HIS A 339 2.81 -3.63 -7.71
C HIS A 339 2.78 -2.15 -8.06
N SER A 340 3.35 -1.33 -7.17
CA SER A 340 3.61 0.08 -7.47
C SER A 340 4.79 0.21 -8.44
N LYS A 341 4.85 1.28 -9.24
CA LYS A 341 5.95 1.53 -10.19
C LYS A 341 7.36 1.46 -9.59
N ASN A 342 7.50 1.69 -8.27
CA ASN A 342 8.78 1.63 -7.57
C ASN A 342 9.08 0.25 -6.96
N GLU A 343 8.24 -0.76 -7.23
CA GLU A 343 8.33 -2.15 -6.74
C GLU A 343 8.39 -2.31 -5.20
N LYS A 344 8.06 -1.26 -4.45
CA LYS A 344 8.09 -1.30 -2.98
C LYS A 344 6.90 -2.05 -2.38
N ASP A 345 5.77 -2.00 -3.07
CA ASP A 345 4.53 -2.64 -2.66
C ASP A 345 4.22 -3.72 -3.70
N ILE A 346 4.36 -4.99 -3.34
CA ILE A 346 4.12 -6.13 -4.23
C ILE A 346 3.09 -7.04 -3.58
N PHE A 347 2.08 -7.42 -4.36
CA PHE A 347 1.08 -8.39 -3.96
C PHE A 347 0.85 -9.41 -5.07
N GLU A 348 0.86 -10.71 -4.74
CA GLU A 348 0.66 -11.77 -5.73
C GLU A 348 -0.68 -12.49 -5.56
N ILE A 349 -1.30 -12.85 -6.67
CA ILE A 349 -2.52 -13.66 -6.72
C ILE A 349 -2.24 -14.88 -7.56
N SER A 350 -2.38 -16.07 -6.99
CA SER A 350 -2.23 -17.33 -7.72
C SER A 350 -3.59 -18.01 -7.85
N THR A 351 -3.92 -18.50 -9.04
CA THR A 351 -5.20 -19.19 -9.30
C THR A 351 -4.97 -20.69 -9.47
N TYR A 352 -5.80 -21.49 -8.81
CA TYR A 352 -5.69 -22.95 -8.84
C TYR A 352 -7.06 -23.60 -9.02
N SER A 353 -7.06 -24.80 -9.59
CA SER A 353 -8.25 -25.64 -9.65
C SER A 353 -8.63 -26.12 -8.26
N ASP A 354 -9.90 -25.98 -7.93
CA ASP A 354 -10.44 -26.39 -6.65
C ASP A 354 -10.74 -27.90 -6.67
N SER A 355 -9.79 -28.70 -6.18
CA SER A 355 -9.92 -30.16 -6.14
C SER A 355 -10.87 -30.68 -5.06
N GLY A 356 -11.51 -29.80 -4.27
CA GLY A 356 -12.44 -30.17 -3.20
C GLY A 356 -11.78 -30.82 -1.97
N LYS A 357 -10.54 -31.32 -2.08
CA LYS A 357 -9.81 -32.08 -1.04
C LYS A 357 -8.80 -31.26 -0.22
N CYS A 358 -8.76 -29.94 -0.38
CA CYS A 358 -7.83 -29.11 0.39
C CYS A 358 -8.24 -29.03 1.87
N LEU A 359 -7.66 -29.93 2.68
CA LEU A 359 -7.70 -29.95 4.16
C LEU A 359 -6.88 -28.82 4.81
N ASN A 360 -6.62 -27.73 4.10
CA ASN A 360 -5.80 -26.64 4.63
C ASN A 360 -6.64 -25.75 5.55
N THR A 361 -6.21 -25.65 6.81
CA THR A 361 -6.94 -24.97 7.88
C THR A 361 -7.03 -23.45 7.68
N ASN A 362 -6.32 -22.84 6.73
CA ASN A 362 -6.34 -21.39 6.49
C ASN A 362 -7.20 -20.91 5.31
N VAL A 363 -8.05 -21.77 4.73
CA VAL A 363 -8.94 -21.39 3.62
C VAL A 363 -10.07 -20.47 4.11
N GLN A 364 -10.17 -19.28 3.52
CA GLN A 364 -11.24 -18.28 3.67
C GLN A 364 -12.12 -18.26 2.41
N GLN A 365 -13.27 -17.60 2.43
CA GLN A 365 -14.10 -17.37 1.24
C GLN A 365 -14.18 -15.87 0.94
N PHE A 366 -13.89 -15.47 -0.31
CA PHE A 366 -13.97 -14.08 -0.77
C PHE A 366 -14.90 -13.96 -1.97
N SER A 367 -15.48 -12.79 -2.16
CA SER A 367 -16.19 -12.45 -3.40
C SER A 367 -15.22 -11.78 -4.38
N ILE A 368 -14.96 -12.42 -5.53
CA ILE A 368 -14.17 -11.85 -6.63
C ILE A 368 -15.10 -11.73 -7.84
N ALA A 369 -15.32 -10.50 -8.30
CA ALA A 369 -16.27 -10.19 -9.39
C ALA A 369 -17.70 -10.76 -9.19
N GLY A 370 -18.14 -10.96 -7.95
CA GLY A 370 -19.45 -11.54 -7.63
C GLY A 370 -19.44 -13.07 -7.48
N CYS A 371 -18.33 -13.74 -7.80
CA CYS A 371 -18.15 -15.16 -7.55
C CYS A 371 -17.65 -15.38 -6.12
N THR A 372 -18.24 -16.34 -5.40
CA THR A 372 -17.72 -16.77 -4.09
C THR A 372 -16.59 -17.77 -4.31
N VAL A 373 -15.38 -17.40 -3.92
CA VAL A 373 -14.12 -18.10 -4.22
C VAL A 373 -13.42 -18.48 -2.93
N ARG A 374 -12.93 -19.71 -2.83
CA ARG A 374 -12.10 -20.11 -1.69
C ARG A 374 -10.70 -19.52 -1.85
N VAL A 375 -10.18 -18.83 -0.85
CA VAL A 375 -8.87 -18.17 -0.91
C VAL A 375 -8.02 -18.55 0.28
N ILE A 376 -6.74 -18.81 0.06
CA ILE A 376 -5.75 -19.03 1.10
C ILE A 376 -4.86 -17.79 1.15
N PRO A 377 -5.01 -16.92 2.17
CA PRO A 377 -4.15 -15.76 2.34
C PRO A 377 -2.77 -16.16 2.89
N ILE A 378 -1.76 -15.48 2.38
CA ILE A 378 -0.35 -15.54 2.78
C ILE A 378 0.11 -14.06 2.83
N PRO A 379 1.03 -13.64 3.72
CA PRO A 379 1.29 -12.21 3.98
C PRO A 379 1.53 -11.33 2.75
N THR A 380 2.14 -11.86 1.69
CA THR A 380 2.43 -11.13 0.43
C THR A 380 1.68 -11.67 -0.78
N ARG A 381 0.78 -12.66 -0.60
CA ARG A 381 0.07 -13.30 -1.71
C ARG A 381 -1.22 -13.98 -1.30
N ILE A 382 -2.16 -14.11 -2.23
CA ILE A 382 -3.35 -14.94 -2.04
C ILE A 382 -3.38 -16.07 -3.06
N LYS A 383 -3.89 -17.24 -2.65
CA LYS A 383 -4.19 -18.34 -3.57
C LYS A 383 -5.70 -18.48 -3.70
N THR A 384 -6.25 -18.25 -4.88
CA THR A 384 -7.69 -18.38 -5.15
C THR A 384 -7.97 -19.74 -5.78
N LEU A 385 -8.91 -20.49 -5.22
CA LEU A 385 -9.33 -21.81 -5.66
C LEU A 385 -10.66 -21.69 -6.42
N TRP A 386 -10.65 -22.07 -7.68
CA TRP A 386 -11.78 -21.96 -8.59
C TRP A 386 -12.18 -23.32 -9.15
N LYS A 387 -13.48 -23.57 -9.32
CA LYS A 387 -13.95 -24.79 -10.00
C LYS A 387 -13.36 -24.89 -11.41
N ASN A 388 -13.32 -23.78 -12.12
CA ASN A 388 -12.59 -23.62 -13.38
C ASN A 388 -11.49 -22.56 -13.17
N TYR A 389 -10.24 -22.98 -13.09
CA TYR A 389 -9.13 -22.07 -12.85
C TYR A 389 -8.93 -21.07 -13.99
N ARG A 390 -9.28 -21.43 -15.25
CA ARG A 390 -9.13 -20.52 -16.39
C ARG A 390 -10.09 -19.35 -16.31
N GLU A 391 -11.36 -19.65 -16.07
CA GLU A 391 -12.40 -18.65 -15.83
C GLU A 391 -12.03 -17.77 -14.62
N GLY A 392 -11.54 -18.39 -13.54
CA GLY A 392 -11.08 -17.69 -12.36
C GLY A 392 -9.93 -16.72 -12.64
N PHE A 393 -8.93 -17.15 -13.41
CA PHE A 393 -7.78 -16.33 -13.78
C PHE A 393 -8.20 -15.10 -14.58
N LEU A 394 -9.02 -15.28 -15.62
CA LEU A 394 -9.55 -14.17 -16.43
C LEU A 394 -10.42 -13.22 -15.59
N THR A 395 -11.25 -13.77 -14.71
CA THR A 395 -12.12 -12.99 -13.82
C THR A 395 -11.31 -12.10 -12.87
N VAL A 396 -10.22 -12.62 -12.30
CA VAL A 396 -9.34 -11.84 -11.43
C VAL A 396 -8.67 -10.73 -12.21
N ILE A 397 -8.13 -11.00 -13.41
CA ILE A 397 -7.50 -9.97 -14.26
C ILE A 397 -8.52 -8.85 -14.56
N HIS A 398 -9.71 -9.22 -15.03
CA HIS A 398 -10.76 -8.25 -15.35
C HIS A 398 -11.16 -7.40 -14.14
N TYR A 399 -11.29 -8.02 -12.97
CA TYR A 399 -11.59 -7.32 -11.72
C TYR A 399 -10.50 -6.29 -11.35
N LEU A 400 -9.23 -6.68 -11.45
CA LEU A 400 -8.11 -5.78 -11.14
C LEU A 400 -8.01 -4.62 -12.14
N LEU A 401 -8.19 -4.88 -13.44
CA LEU A 401 -8.20 -3.83 -14.46
C LEU A 401 -9.32 -2.83 -14.23
N LYS A 402 -10.53 -3.30 -13.87
CA LYS A 402 -11.65 -2.42 -13.52
C LYS A 402 -11.37 -1.57 -12.28
N MET A 403 -10.64 -2.13 -11.31
CA MET A 403 -10.33 -1.47 -10.06
C MET A 403 -9.20 -0.43 -10.20
N PHE A 404 -8.15 -0.72 -10.96
CA PHE A 404 -6.96 0.13 -11.04
C PHE A 404 -6.87 0.99 -12.30
N GLN A 405 -7.56 0.64 -13.39
CA GLN A 405 -7.50 1.34 -14.68
C GLN A 405 -6.06 1.64 -15.11
N CYS A 406 -5.20 0.62 -15.03
CA CYS A 406 -3.77 0.76 -15.25
C CYS A 406 -3.30 -0.02 -16.48
N LYS A 407 -2.03 0.19 -16.89
CA LYS A 407 -1.39 -0.63 -17.93
C LYS A 407 -1.01 -2.00 -17.38
N ILE A 408 -1.04 -3.01 -18.24
CA ILE A 408 -0.71 -4.39 -17.90
C ILE A 408 0.62 -4.82 -18.52
N SER A 409 1.38 -5.67 -17.83
CA SER A 409 2.51 -6.38 -18.41
C SER A 409 2.16 -7.86 -18.57
N ILE A 410 2.61 -8.47 -19.66
CA ILE A 410 2.42 -9.91 -19.88
C ILE A 410 3.67 -10.53 -20.47
N SER A 411 3.98 -11.76 -20.06
CA SER A 411 5.11 -12.53 -20.59
C SER A 411 4.67 -13.90 -21.08
N ILE A 412 5.00 -14.18 -22.34
CA ILE A 412 4.72 -15.44 -23.04
C ILE A 412 6.03 -16.20 -23.22
N GLY A 413 6.23 -17.21 -22.39
CA GLY A 413 7.47 -18.00 -22.30
C GLY A 413 7.45 -19.29 -23.12
N TYR A 414 8.39 -20.19 -22.80
CA TYR A 414 8.68 -21.43 -23.53
C TYR A 414 7.52 -22.44 -23.57
N TYR A 415 6.88 -22.67 -22.43
CA TYR A 415 5.84 -23.69 -22.34
C TYR A 415 4.53 -23.14 -22.88
N ASP A 416 3.82 -23.92 -23.69
CA ASP A 416 2.49 -23.49 -24.09
C ASP A 416 1.55 -23.55 -22.88
N SER A 417 0.73 -22.51 -22.74
CA SER A 417 -0.29 -22.41 -21.71
C SER A 417 -1.61 -22.13 -22.38
N ALA A 418 -2.59 -22.99 -22.07
CA ALA A 418 -3.96 -22.81 -22.53
C ALA A 418 -4.63 -21.51 -22.00
N LEU A 419 -3.94 -20.73 -21.16
CA LEU A 419 -4.35 -19.40 -20.73
C LEU A 419 -3.90 -18.28 -21.67
N TYR A 420 -2.87 -18.47 -22.50
CA TYR A 420 -2.32 -17.39 -23.32
C TYR A 420 -3.36 -16.80 -24.28
N GLN A 421 -3.91 -17.63 -25.16
CA GLN A 421 -4.84 -17.16 -26.17
C GLN A 421 -6.13 -16.55 -25.55
N PRO A 422 -6.80 -17.17 -24.56
CA PRO A 422 -7.96 -16.55 -23.92
C PRO A 422 -7.64 -15.23 -23.20
N THR A 423 -6.47 -15.14 -22.55
CA THR A 423 -6.08 -13.91 -21.82
C THR A 423 -5.78 -12.79 -22.80
N ILE A 424 -5.03 -13.07 -23.87
CA ILE A 424 -4.69 -12.08 -24.88
C ILE A 424 -5.94 -11.60 -25.64
N ALA A 425 -6.81 -12.50 -26.06
CA ALA A 425 -8.07 -12.15 -26.72
C ALA A 425 -8.92 -11.24 -25.83
N MET A 426 -9.11 -11.61 -24.56
CA MET A 426 -9.85 -10.79 -23.59
C MET A 426 -9.23 -9.40 -23.42
N LEU A 427 -7.90 -9.28 -23.33
CA LEU A 427 -7.24 -7.98 -23.13
C LEU A 427 -7.37 -7.06 -24.36
N PHE A 428 -7.30 -7.61 -25.58
CA PHE A 428 -7.51 -6.82 -26.79
C PHE A 428 -8.98 -6.45 -27.01
N ASP A 429 -9.92 -7.35 -26.69
CA ASP A 429 -11.36 -7.03 -26.71
C ASP A 429 -11.69 -5.87 -25.76
N LEU A 430 -10.97 -5.78 -24.63
CA LEU A 430 -11.07 -4.67 -23.67
C LEU A 430 -10.29 -3.41 -24.07
N GLN A 431 -9.59 -3.41 -25.21
CA GLN A 431 -8.71 -2.32 -25.66
C GLN A 431 -7.67 -1.91 -24.60
N GLN A 432 -7.14 -2.90 -23.88
CA GLN A 432 -6.23 -2.66 -22.76
C GLN A 432 -4.85 -2.21 -23.24
N GLU A 433 -4.32 -1.12 -22.65
CA GLU A 433 -2.94 -0.68 -22.91
C GLU A 433 -1.92 -1.56 -22.16
N PHE A 434 -0.85 -1.93 -22.85
CA PHE A 434 0.24 -2.74 -22.32
C PHE A 434 1.46 -1.89 -21.99
N LYS A 435 2.02 -2.11 -20.79
CA LYS A 435 3.28 -1.53 -20.38
C LYS A 435 4.45 -2.29 -21.00
N THR A 436 4.44 -3.61 -20.85
CA THR A 436 5.47 -4.50 -21.38
C THR A 436 4.79 -5.76 -21.90
N PHE A 437 5.15 -6.18 -23.11
CA PHE A 437 4.69 -7.41 -23.72
C PHE A 437 5.92 -8.21 -24.12
N ASP A 438 6.20 -9.28 -23.38
CA ASP A 438 7.30 -10.18 -23.71
C ASP A 438 6.74 -11.41 -24.40
N ILE A 439 7.31 -11.79 -25.53
CA ILE A 439 6.93 -12.99 -26.27
C ILE A 439 8.16 -13.76 -26.74
N LYS A 440 8.07 -15.08 -26.69
CA LYS A 440 8.96 -15.95 -27.43
C LYS A 440 8.22 -16.49 -28.66
N LEU A 441 8.78 -16.25 -29.85
CA LEU A 441 8.26 -16.82 -31.09
C LEU A 441 9.06 -18.09 -31.42
N GLU A 442 8.34 -19.20 -31.55
CA GLU A 442 8.85 -20.53 -31.90
C GLU A 442 7.94 -21.11 -33.00
N GLU A 443 8.45 -22.10 -33.73
CA GLU A 443 7.69 -22.73 -34.82
C GLU A 443 6.56 -23.61 -34.27
N SER A 444 5.35 -23.06 -34.32
CA SER A 444 4.09 -23.75 -34.06
C SER A 444 2.98 -22.99 -34.77
N GLU A 445 2.07 -23.71 -35.43
CA GLU A 445 0.88 -23.11 -36.06
C GLU A 445 0.09 -22.26 -35.06
N ASP A 446 -0.04 -22.73 -33.81
CA ASP A 446 -0.71 -22.01 -32.73
C ASP A 446 0.01 -20.71 -32.35
N ARG A 447 1.35 -20.72 -32.34
CA ARG A 447 2.16 -19.51 -32.08
C ARG A 447 2.06 -18.50 -33.21
N GLN A 448 1.99 -18.97 -34.46
CA GLN A 448 1.80 -18.09 -35.62
C GLN A 448 0.41 -17.45 -35.61
N LEU A 449 -0.64 -18.23 -35.30
CA LEU A 449 -1.99 -17.71 -35.14
C LEU A 449 -2.07 -16.68 -34.00
N LEU A 450 -1.42 -16.97 -32.86
CA LEU A 450 -1.34 -16.04 -31.73
C LEU A 450 -0.58 -14.75 -32.11
N TRP A 451 0.52 -14.86 -32.85
CA TRP A 451 1.24 -13.68 -33.34
C TRP A 451 0.38 -12.83 -34.28
N ASN A 452 -0.35 -13.46 -35.21
CA ASN A 452 -1.25 -12.74 -36.11
C ASN A 452 -2.32 -11.96 -35.32
N GLN A 453 -2.85 -12.52 -34.22
CA GLN A 453 -3.77 -11.80 -33.34
C GLN A 453 -3.10 -10.60 -32.64
N ILE A 454 -1.86 -10.75 -32.18
CA ILE A 454 -1.11 -9.71 -31.46
C ILE A 454 -0.65 -8.59 -32.40
N SER A 455 -0.12 -8.93 -33.56
CA SER A 455 0.51 -8.00 -34.52
C SER A 455 -0.43 -6.87 -34.99
N ASN A 456 -1.74 -7.14 -35.03
CA ASN A 456 -2.77 -6.17 -35.40
C ASN A 456 -3.03 -5.11 -34.32
N ASN A 457 -2.61 -5.35 -33.07
CA ASN A 457 -2.92 -4.51 -31.91
C ASN A 457 -1.66 -3.97 -31.21
N LEU A 458 -0.49 -4.03 -31.85
CA LEU A 458 0.77 -3.54 -31.26
C LEU A 458 0.78 -2.04 -30.97
N GLY A 459 -0.12 -1.26 -31.58
CA GLY A 459 -0.33 0.14 -31.22
C GLY A 459 -0.72 0.38 -29.74
N LEU A 460 -1.27 -0.65 -29.06
CA LEU A 460 -1.58 -0.60 -27.62
C LEU A 460 -0.38 -0.95 -26.73
N VAL A 461 0.76 -1.30 -27.31
CA VAL A 461 1.94 -1.81 -26.60
C VAL A 461 3.03 -0.75 -26.50
N GLU A 462 3.43 -0.43 -25.26
CA GLU A 462 4.54 0.50 -25.02
C GLU A 462 5.90 -0.16 -25.27
N ASN A 463 6.20 -1.29 -24.63
CA ASN A 463 7.48 -1.99 -24.79
C ASN A 463 7.21 -3.43 -25.23
N LEU A 464 7.59 -3.80 -26.46
CA LEU A 464 7.53 -5.16 -26.97
C LEU A 464 8.92 -5.80 -26.90
N SER A 465 9.03 -6.97 -26.28
CA SER A 465 10.25 -7.77 -26.24
C SER A 465 10.02 -9.12 -26.93
N ILE A 466 10.86 -9.46 -27.89
CA ILE A 466 10.80 -10.72 -28.64
C ILE A 466 12.12 -11.48 -28.41
N SER A 467 12.05 -12.60 -27.69
CA SER A 467 13.27 -13.30 -27.25
C SER A 467 13.85 -14.27 -28.30
N SER A 468 13.06 -14.75 -29.25
CA SER A 468 13.49 -15.69 -30.27
C SER A 468 12.68 -15.52 -31.54
N VAL A 469 13.34 -15.53 -32.69
CA VAL A 469 12.76 -15.74 -34.03
C VAL A 469 13.70 -16.70 -34.74
N THR A 470 13.64 -17.98 -34.36
CA THR A 470 14.80 -18.88 -34.46
C THR A 470 15.07 -19.49 -35.83
N GLU A 471 14.15 -19.45 -36.80
CA GLU A 471 14.31 -20.25 -38.02
C GLU A 471 14.01 -19.53 -39.35
N PRO A 472 14.77 -19.86 -40.43
CA PRO A 472 14.56 -19.35 -41.78
C PRO A 472 13.28 -19.93 -42.40
N GLY A 473 12.16 -19.28 -42.11
CA GLY A 473 10.83 -19.65 -42.64
C GLY A 473 9.70 -18.87 -41.98
N PHE A 474 9.88 -18.46 -40.72
CA PHE A 474 8.95 -17.60 -40.01
C PHE A 474 9.34 -16.12 -40.15
N CYS A 475 8.62 -15.37 -40.98
CA CYS A 475 8.73 -13.91 -41.07
C CYS A 475 7.56 -13.27 -40.31
N PRO A 476 7.80 -12.66 -39.13
CA PRO A 476 6.72 -12.00 -38.39
C PRO A 476 6.21 -10.80 -39.19
N VAL A 477 4.95 -10.83 -39.59
CA VAL A 477 4.29 -9.68 -40.21
C VAL A 477 3.88 -8.71 -39.11
N PHE A 478 4.28 -7.45 -39.23
CA PHE A 478 3.92 -6.37 -38.32
C PHE A 478 2.86 -5.49 -38.97
N ALA A 479 1.59 -5.68 -38.61
CA ALA A 479 0.49 -4.82 -39.09
C ALA A 479 0.45 -3.45 -38.38
N SER A 480 1.07 -3.35 -37.20
CA SER A 480 1.25 -2.12 -36.44
C SER A 480 2.53 -2.19 -35.61
N TRP A 481 2.95 -1.08 -34.99
CA TRP A 481 4.22 -1.01 -34.26
C TRP A 481 4.02 -0.52 -32.80
N PRO A 482 4.79 -1.07 -31.84
CA PRO A 482 4.80 -0.59 -30.46
C PRO A 482 5.57 0.74 -30.33
N GLN A 483 5.58 1.35 -29.13
CA GLN A 483 6.44 2.52 -28.91
C GLN A 483 7.93 2.17 -28.88
N LYS A 484 8.26 1.00 -28.31
CA LYS A 484 9.61 0.45 -28.26
C LYS A 484 9.58 -1.04 -28.61
N ILE A 485 10.57 -1.48 -29.37
CA ILE A 485 10.75 -2.88 -29.74
C ILE A 485 12.16 -3.33 -29.41
N SER A 486 12.27 -4.51 -28.79
CA SER A 486 13.52 -5.21 -28.54
C SER A 486 13.38 -6.64 -29.04
N ILE A 487 14.28 -7.09 -29.90
CA ILE A 487 14.29 -8.42 -30.48
C ILE A 487 15.68 -9.03 -30.22
N ILE A 488 15.77 -10.03 -29.34
CA ILE A 488 17.06 -10.61 -28.93
C ILE A 488 17.68 -11.43 -30.07
N ASN A 489 16.87 -12.21 -30.78
CA ASN A 489 17.28 -12.94 -31.98
C ASN A 489 16.47 -12.39 -33.17
N SER A 490 17.07 -11.45 -33.89
CA SER A 490 16.45 -10.69 -34.98
C SER A 490 16.85 -11.20 -36.38
N VAL A 491 17.22 -12.47 -36.50
CA VAL A 491 17.58 -13.15 -37.75
C VAL A 491 16.55 -12.95 -38.86
N ALA A 492 15.26 -13.07 -38.54
CA ALA A 492 14.17 -12.88 -39.51
C ALA A 492 13.73 -11.41 -39.69
N PHE A 493 14.32 -10.46 -38.95
CA PHE A 493 13.99 -9.05 -39.05
C PHE A 493 14.80 -8.39 -40.17
N THR A 494 14.16 -8.19 -41.32
CA THR A 494 14.82 -7.69 -42.54
C THR A 494 14.98 -6.15 -42.54
N LEU A 495 15.75 -5.64 -43.51
CA LEU A 495 15.88 -4.20 -43.74
C LEU A 495 14.52 -3.53 -44.03
N GLU A 496 13.63 -4.20 -44.75
CA GLU A 496 12.29 -3.68 -45.06
C GLU A 496 11.47 -3.46 -43.78
N HIS A 497 11.43 -4.44 -42.88
CA HIS A 497 10.80 -4.29 -41.57
C HIS A 497 11.37 -3.11 -40.78
N LEU A 498 12.70 -2.93 -40.83
CA LEU A 498 13.34 -1.81 -40.16
C LEU A 498 12.93 -0.46 -40.76
N LEU A 499 12.83 -0.35 -42.09
CA LEU A 499 12.45 0.88 -42.78
C LEU A 499 10.97 1.25 -42.54
N GLU A 500 10.10 0.27 -42.36
CA GLU A 500 8.67 0.46 -42.02
C GLU A 500 8.44 0.73 -40.52
N CYS A 501 9.44 0.48 -39.67
CA CYS A 501 9.33 0.57 -38.23
C CYS A 501 9.11 2.01 -37.74
N THR A 502 7.96 2.26 -37.10
CA THR A 502 7.62 3.58 -36.55
C THR A 502 7.99 3.75 -35.08
N CYS A 503 8.72 2.80 -34.48
CA CYS A 503 9.10 2.80 -33.07
C CYS A 503 10.02 3.97 -32.71
N THR A 504 9.95 4.41 -31.45
CA THR A 504 10.88 5.41 -30.91
C THR A 504 12.21 4.80 -30.45
N THR A 505 12.20 3.51 -30.12
CA THR A 505 13.36 2.77 -29.63
C THR A 505 13.35 1.40 -30.30
N ILE A 506 14.45 1.06 -30.96
CA ILE A 506 14.61 -0.20 -31.69
C ILE A 506 15.88 -0.87 -31.19
N GLU A 507 15.77 -2.10 -30.71
CA GLU A 507 16.91 -2.91 -30.29
C GLU A 507 16.86 -4.27 -30.98
N LEU A 508 17.90 -4.58 -31.76
CA LEU A 508 18.00 -5.82 -32.53
C LEU A 508 19.28 -6.53 -32.15
N GLY A 509 19.16 -7.65 -31.47
CA GLY A 509 20.26 -8.58 -31.18
C GLY A 509 20.37 -9.66 -32.24
N TRP A 510 21.59 -10.17 -32.44
CA TRP A 510 21.89 -11.32 -33.30
C TRP A 510 21.30 -11.18 -34.72
N SER A 511 21.33 -9.97 -35.26
CA SER A 511 20.78 -9.65 -36.57
C SER A 511 21.64 -10.19 -37.71
N HIS A 512 21.01 -10.52 -38.83
CA HIS A 512 21.70 -10.78 -40.10
C HIS A 512 21.98 -9.52 -40.92
N LEU A 513 21.47 -8.36 -40.50
CA LEU A 513 21.71 -7.09 -41.19
C LEU A 513 23.21 -6.86 -41.34
N GLU A 514 23.60 -6.53 -42.56
CA GLU A 514 24.98 -6.21 -42.90
C GLU A 514 25.25 -4.71 -42.76
N MET A 515 26.53 -4.33 -42.77
CA MET A 515 26.92 -2.92 -42.76
C MET A 515 26.33 -2.13 -43.95
N LYS A 516 26.08 -2.78 -45.10
CA LYS A 516 25.42 -2.14 -46.26
C LYS A 516 23.96 -1.76 -45.97
N ASP A 517 23.25 -2.56 -45.18
CA ASP A 517 21.86 -2.32 -44.81
C ASP A 517 21.78 -1.17 -43.81
N LEU A 518 22.69 -1.17 -42.83
CA LEU A 518 22.82 -0.08 -41.87
C LEU A 518 23.17 1.25 -42.57
N ASN A 519 24.03 1.23 -43.59
CA ASN A 519 24.30 2.42 -44.40
C ASN A 519 23.04 2.94 -45.11
N THR A 520 22.16 2.03 -45.57
CA THR A 520 20.86 2.41 -46.15
C THR A 520 19.95 3.06 -45.10
N VAL A 521 19.89 2.51 -43.89
CA VAL A 521 19.13 3.08 -42.77
C VAL A 521 19.62 4.49 -42.43
N LEU A 522 20.95 4.68 -42.34
CA LEU A 522 21.54 5.98 -42.03
C LEU A 522 21.26 7.01 -43.13
N LYS A 523 21.32 6.62 -44.41
CA LYS A 523 20.95 7.50 -45.53
C LYS A 523 19.48 7.89 -45.48
N ASN A 524 18.58 6.95 -45.21
CA ASN A 524 17.15 7.23 -45.09
C ASN A 524 16.86 8.16 -43.90
N TRP A 525 17.46 7.90 -42.73
CA TRP A 525 17.35 8.80 -41.58
C TRP A 525 17.83 10.21 -41.92
N LYS A 526 18.97 10.34 -42.63
CA LYS A 526 19.51 11.63 -43.03
C LYS A 526 18.55 12.42 -43.94
N ALA A 527 17.86 11.72 -44.83
CA ALA A 527 16.84 12.29 -45.71
C ALA A 527 15.51 12.64 -45.01
N GLY A 528 15.40 12.46 -43.69
CA GLY A 528 14.20 12.76 -42.89
C GLY A 528 13.30 11.56 -42.58
N GLY A 529 13.71 10.34 -42.95
CA GLY A 529 13.06 9.10 -42.52
C GLY A 529 13.15 8.89 -41.00
N PHE A 530 12.38 7.93 -40.46
CA PHE A 530 12.34 7.60 -39.03
C PHE A 530 11.98 8.79 -38.11
N PRO A 531 10.81 9.43 -38.30
CA PRO A 531 10.46 10.67 -37.62
C PRO A 531 10.40 10.56 -36.08
N ASN A 532 10.10 9.37 -35.55
CA ASN A 532 9.92 9.15 -34.11
C ASN A 532 11.16 8.59 -33.41
N LEU A 533 12.18 8.19 -34.15
CA LEU A 533 13.32 7.43 -33.63
C LEU A 533 14.17 8.28 -32.68
N LYS A 534 14.39 7.74 -31.47
CA LYS A 534 15.24 8.30 -30.42
C LYS A 534 16.48 7.42 -30.19
N TYR A 535 16.34 6.11 -30.34
CA TYR A 535 17.41 5.16 -30.12
C TYR A 535 17.32 3.97 -31.07
N LEU A 536 18.45 3.61 -31.67
CA LEU A 536 18.61 2.40 -32.47
C LEU A 536 19.84 1.63 -31.98
N TYR A 537 19.66 0.34 -31.70
CA TYR A 537 20.70 -0.62 -31.40
C TYR A 537 20.57 -1.80 -32.37
N VAL A 538 21.65 -2.13 -33.06
CA VAL A 538 21.71 -3.36 -33.87
C VAL A 538 23.03 -4.06 -33.59
N GLU A 539 22.97 -5.33 -33.23
CA GLU A 539 24.11 -6.22 -33.01
C GLU A 539 23.96 -7.44 -33.90
N GLY A 540 25.04 -7.82 -34.58
CA GLY A 540 25.02 -8.91 -35.56
C GLY A 540 26.41 -9.28 -36.03
N GLN A 541 26.66 -10.58 -36.27
CA GLN A 541 27.99 -11.08 -36.66
C GLN A 541 28.46 -10.51 -38.02
N ASN A 542 27.52 -10.08 -38.86
CA ASN A 542 27.77 -9.50 -40.18
C ASN A 542 28.10 -8.00 -40.15
N ILE A 543 28.06 -7.37 -38.97
CA ILE A 543 28.41 -5.95 -38.78
C ILE A 543 29.94 -5.86 -38.57
N GLN A 544 30.72 -6.22 -39.58
CA GLN A 544 32.17 -6.13 -39.51
C GLN A 544 32.65 -4.73 -39.89
N ASN A 545 33.51 -4.16 -39.06
CA ASN A 545 34.25 -2.96 -39.41
C ASN A 545 35.43 -3.37 -40.31
N ASN A 546 35.39 -3.04 -41.60
CA ASN A 546 36.42 -3.40 -42.60
C ASN A 546 37.74 -2.60 -42.41
N GLY A 547 38.25 -2.52 -41.18
CA GLY A 547 39.64 -2.21 -40.83
C GLY A 547 40.18 -0.83 -41.20
N THR A 548 39.43 0.03 -41.88
CA THR A 548 40.01 1.25 -42.51
C THR A 548 39.48 2.58 -41.97
N MET A 549 38.49 2.60 -41.06
CA MET A 549 38.04 3.84 -40.42
C MET A 549 37.68 3.66 -38.94
N ASN A 550 38.15 4.58 -38.12
CA ASN A 550 37.91 4.64 -36.68
C ASN A 550 36.55 5.32 -36.39
N TRP A 551 35.44 4.60 -36.62
CA TRP A 551 34.05 5.04 -36.35
C TRP A 551 33.69 5.02 -34.85
N SER A 552 34.62 5.37 -33.97
CA SER A 552 34.47 5.20 -32.53
C SER A 552 33.48 6.20 -31.90
N ARG A 553 33.09 7.27 -32.61
CA ARG A 553 31.95 8.15 -32.32
C ARG A 553 31.77 9.14 -33.48
N MET A 554 30.65 9.07 -34.21
CA MET A 554 30.33 10.03 -35.27
C MET A 554 29.06 10.81 -34.92
N VAL A 555 29.01 12.09 -35.27
CA VAL A 555 27.79 12.90 -35.18
C VAL A 555 27.31 13.20 -36.59
N ILE A 556 26.06 12.83 -36.89
CA ILE A 556 25.38 13.16 -38.14
C ILE A 556 24.20 14.09 -37.87
N GLN A 557 23.76 14.78 -38.92
CA GLN A 557 22.60 15.67 -38.90
C GLN A 557 21.73 15.35 -40.11
N THR A 558 20.42 15.47 -39.97
CA THR A 558 19.47 15.38 -41.08
C THR A 558 19.73 16.49 -42.11
N ASP A 559 19.41 16.24 -43.38
CA ASP A 559 19.69 17.19 -44.46
C ASP A 559 18.89 18.50 -44.32
N ASP A 560 17.73 18.45 -43.66
CA ASP A 560 16.92 19.61 -43.28
C ASP A 560 17.42 20.34 -42.01
N GLY A 561 18.44 19.78 -41.36
CA GLY A 561 19.03 20.31 -40.13
C GLY A 561 18.21 20.09 -38.85
N SER A 562 17.04 19.43 -38.90
CA SER A 562 16.09 19.34 -37.78
C SER A 562 16.51 18.43 -36.62
N LYS A 563 17.39 17.46 -36.85
CA LYS A 563 17.84 16.50 -35.81
C LYS A 563 19.32 16.17 -35.95
N LYS A 564 19.97 15.89 -34.81
CA LYS A 564 21.32 15.32 -34.75
C LYS A 564 21.28 13.91 -34.20
N ALA A 565 22.23 13.09 -34.59
CA ALA A 565 22.42 11.78 -34.00
C ALA A 565 23.88 11.46 -33.74
N THR A 566 24.15 10.84 -32.60
CA THR A 566 25.47 10.28 -32.26
C THR A 566 25.47 8.79 -32.53
N ILE A 567 26.40 8.35 -33.36
CA ILE A 567 26.58 6.96 -33.76
C ILE A 567 27.85 6.41 -33.12
N ASP A 568 27.76 5.22 -32.54
CA ASP A 568 28.89 4.46 -32.00
C ASP A 568 28.88 3.06 -32.62
N ILE A 569 29.97 2.69 -33.30
CA ILE A 569 30.13 1.40 -33.96
C ILE A 569 31.31 0.67 -33.34
N ARG A 570 31.05 -0.38 -32.55
CA ARG A 570 32.09 -1.15 -31.86
C ARG A 570 31.66 -2.59 -31.67
N PHE A 571 32.60 -3.53 -31.79
CA PHE A 571 32.37 -4.94 -31.42
C PHE A 571 31.10 -5.53 -32.07
N ASN A 572 30.98 -5.42 -33.40
CA ASN A 572 29.85 -5.96 -34.17
C ASN A 572 28.47 -5.40 -33.78
N ARG A 573 28.43 -4.18 -33.22
CA ARG A 573 27.18 -3.45 -32.97
C ARG A 573 27.25 -2.00 -33.41
N ILE A 574 26.09 -1.47 -33.77
CA ILE A 574 25.82 -0.04 -34.00
C ILE A 574 24.85 0.47 -32.94
N LYS A 575 25.18 1.63 -32.37
CA LYS A 575 24.28 2.40 -31.49
C LYS A 575 24.08 3.77 -32.10
N MET A 576 22.85 4.24 -32.14
CA MET A 576 22.51 5.57 -32.60
C MET A 576 21.57 6.24 -31.60
N TYR A 577 21.97 7.41 -31.12
CA TYR A 577 21.18 8.24 -30.22
C TYR A 577 20.76 9.51 -30.96
N VAL A 578 19.46 9.74 -31.09
CA VAL A 578 18.92 10.93 -31.76
C VAL A 578 18.59 11.99 -30.72
N THR A 579 19.15 13.19 -30.91
CA THR A 579 18.87 14.38 -30.12
C THR A 579 18.15 15.39 -31.00
N PRO A 580 16.92 15.82 -30.65
CA PRO A 580 16.28 16.96 -31.29
C PRO A 580 17.16 18.20 -31.12
N PHE A 581 17.09 19.14 -32.06
CA PHE A 581 17.46 20.51 -31.72
C PHE A 581 16.33 21.10 -30.90
N ASP A 582 16.66 21.66 -29.73
CA ASP A 582 15.73 22.46 -28.92
C ASP A 582 15.17 23.65 -29.72
#